data_AF-Q8FSH9-F1
#
_entry.id   AF-Q8FSH9-F1
#
_cell.length_a   1.000
_cell.length_b   1.000
_cell.length_c   1.000
_cell.angle_alpha   90.00
_cell.angle_beta   90.00
_cell.angle_gamma   90.00
#
_symmetry.space_group_name_H-M   'P 1'
#
loop_
_entity.id
_entity.type
_entity.pdbx_description
1 polymer ?
#
loop_
_entity_poly.entity_id
_entity_poly.type
_entity_poly.pdbx_seq_one_letter_code
_entity_poly.pdbx_strand_id
1 'polypeptide(L)'
;MQETLNRIARHANTANEEVMVLIDSINEKTRVNRVADMYAHIFARSLEHPEMRSIIEPPMHLDSVLSSNIQFADWVAAYVTRAINYQLIEDSKYKWIAQQKNCEAVRGSFTYESKLHLHNRSVEDFHHSRILDSNRPIYPPTDQLSIQKRIGAQHMRKIKAAAERRHGGGNR
;
A
#
# COMPACT_ATOMS: atom_id res chain seq x y z
N MET A 1 -16.50 16.52 -22.77
CA MET A 1 -15.72 15.69 -21.83
C MET A 1 -15.71 14.21 -22.19
N GLN A 2 -16.81 13.62 -22.69
CA GLN A 2 -16.85 12.19 -23.07
C GLN A 2 -15.69 11.77 -23.99
N GLU A 3 -15.42 12.55 -25.05
CA GLU A 3 -14.32 12.25 -25.97
C GLU A 3 -12.93 12.40 -25.33
N THR A 4 -12.79 13.31 -24.35
CA THR A 4 -11.57 13.44 -23.55
C THR A 4 -11.34 12.18 -22.72
N LEU A 5 -12.38 11.67 -22.05
CA LEU A 5 -12.31 10.41 -21.30
C LEU A 5 -11.96 9.23 -22.21
N ASN A 6 -12.58 9.14 -23.39
CA ASN A 6 -12.29 8.09 -24.36
C ASN A 6 -10.81 8.08 -24.78
N ARG A 7 -10.24 9.27 -25.02
CA ARG A 7 -8.83 9.41 -25.43
C ARG A 7 -7.87 9.07 -24.31
N ILE A 8 -8.17 9.53 -23.08
CA ILE A 8 -7.39 9.18 -21.88
C ILE A 8 -7.44 7.67 -21.63
N ALA A 9 -8.64 7.08 -21.65
CA ALA A 9 -8.84 5.63 -21.47
C ALA A 9 -8.07 4.82 -22.51
N ARG A 10 -8.14 5.20 -23.79
CA ARG A 10 -7.40 4.51 -24.86
C ARG A 10 -5.89 4.64 -24.69
N HIS A 11 -5.40 5.81 -24.30
CA HIS A 11 -3.98 6.04 -24.05
C HIS A 11 -3.50 5.18 -22.86
N ALA A 12 -4.20 5.25 -21.73
CA ALA A 12 -3.93 4.47 -20.53
C ALA A 12 -3.92 2.96 -20.80
N ASN A 13 -4.94 2.46 -21.51
CA ASN A 13 -5.03 1.07 -21.90
C ASN A 13 -3.86 0.62 -22.80
N THR A 14 -3.42 1.49 -23.72
CA THR A 14 -2.25 1.21 -24.58
C THR A 14 -0.95 1.18 -23.79
N ALA A 15 -0.83 2.04 -22.76
CA ALA A 15 0.31 2.07 -21.86
C ALA A 15 0.25 1.00 -20.75
N ASN A 16 -0.84 0.24 -20.66
CA ASN A 16 -1.15 -0.66 -19.54
C ASN A 16 -1.09 0.05 -18.17
N GLU A 17 -1.64 1.27 -18.14
CA GLU A 17 -1.71 2.14 -16.98
C GLU A 17 -3.15 2.33 -16.51
N GLU A 18 -3.28 2.64 -15.21
CA GLU A 18 -4.53 3.02 -14.57
C GLU A 18 -4.53 4.54 -14.39
N VAL A 19 -5.66 5.19 -14.69
CA VAL A 19 -5.79 6.65 -14.63
C VAL A 19 -6.92 7.05 -13.70
N MET A 20 -6.62 8.05 -12.87
CA MET A 20 -7.59 8.77 -12.06
C MET A 20 -7.83 10.15 -12.66
N VAL A 21 -9.09 10.52 -12.84
CA VAL A 21 -9.48 11.83 -13.38
C VAL A 21 -9.88 12.74 -12.22
N LEU A 22 -9.30 13.94 -12.18
CA LEU A 22 -9.64 14.99 -11.21
C LEU A 22 -10.23 16.17 -11.97
N ILE A 23 -11.34 16.73 -11.50
CA ILE A 23 -11.99 17.88 -12.14
C ILE A 23 -12.02 19.05 -11.17
N ASP A 24 -11.56 20.21 -11.66
CA ASP A 24 -11.64 21.48 -10.94
C ASP A 24 -13.08 22.00 -10.88
N SER A 25 -13.41 22.64 -9.76
CA SER A 25 -14.75 23.14 -9.47
C SER A 25 -15.13 24.30 -10.41
N ILE A 26 -16.14 24.08 -11.26
CA ILE A 26 -16.79 25.16 -12.02
C ILE A 26 -18.31 25.07 -11.79
N ASN A 27 -18.78 25.89 -10.84
CA ASN A 27 -20.17 26.23 -10.52
C ASN A 27 -21.11 25.06 -10.10
N GLU A 28 -21.78 25.23 -8.95
CA GLU A 28 -22.54 24.19 -8.24
C GLU A 28 -23.76 23.64 -9.00
N LYS A 29 -24.43 24.44 -9.84
CA LYS A 29 -25.63 23.99 -10.57
C LYS A 29 -25.31 23.04 -11.73
N THR A 30 -24.10 23.12 -12.29
CA THR A 30 -23.62 22.23 -13.35
C THR A 30 -22.84 21.02 -12.83
N ARG A 31 -22.59 20.97 -11.50
CA ARG A 31 -21.78 19.99 -10.76
C ARG A 31 -22.33 18.57 -10.85
N VAL A 32 -23.54 18.38 -10.35
CA VAL A 32 -24.13 17.04 -10.17
C VAL A 32 -24.36 16.37 -11.54
N ASN A 33 -24.86 17.14 -12.50
CA ASN A 33 -25.16 16.62 -13.81
C ASN A 33 -23.89 16.22 -14.56
N ARG A 34 -22.81 17.02 -14.53
CA ARG A 34 -21.58 16.67 -15.25
C ARG A 34 -20.92 15.40 -14.74
N VAL A 35 -20.86 15.22 -13.42
CA VAL A 35 -20.27 13.99 -12.88
C VAL A 35 -21.19 12.80 -13.07
N ALA A 36 -22.50 12.95 -12.87
CA ALA A 36 -23.45 11.90 -13.21
C ALA A 36 -23.34 11.49 -14.70
N ASP A 37 -23.22 12.45 -15.62
CA ASP A 37 -23.05 12.21 -17.06
C ASP A 37 -21.73 11.49 -17.37
N MET A 38 -20.65 11.83 -16.67
CA MET A 38 -19.36 11.15 -16.81
C MET A 38 -19.39 9.73 -16.25
N TYR A 39 -20.04 9.52 -15.11
CA TYR A 39 -20.30 8.20 -14.53
C TYR A 39 -21.09 7.34 -15.51
N ALA A 40 -22.23 7.86 -15.99
CA ALA A 40 -23.08 7.17 -16.95
C ALA A 40 -22.30 6.81 -18.21
N HIS A 41 -21.48 7.73 -18.73
CA HIS A 41 -20.65 7.48 -19.90
C HIS A 41 -19.58 6.39 -19.66
N ILE A 42 -18.83 6.46 -18.56
CA ILE A 42 -17.79 5.46 -18.24
C ILE A 42 -18.41 4.08 -18.08
N PHE A 43 -19.46 3.95 -17.26
CA PHE A 43 -20.08 2.66 -16.98
C PHE A 43 -20.79 2.08 -18.19
N ALA A 44 -21.62 2.87 -18.90
CA ALA A 44 -22.32 2.38 -20.09
C ALA A 44 -21.33 1.94 -21.17
N ARG A 45 -20.27 2.71 -21.38
CA ARG A 45 -19.28 2.42 -22.41
C ARG A 45 -18.35 1.27 -22.02
N SER A 46 -18.07 1.04 -20.74
CA SER A 46 -17.19 -0.05 -20.27
C SER A 46 -17.69 -1.47 -20.57
N LEU A 47 -18.98 -1.61 -20.91
CA LEU A 47 -19.57 -2.87 -21.35
C LEU A 47 -19.08 -3.28 -22.74
N GLU A 48 -18.90 -2.31 -23.64
CA GLU A 48 -18.52 -2.53 -25.04
C GLU A 48 -17.04 -2.20 -25.31
N HIS A 49 -16.45 -1.33 -24.48
CA HIS A 49 -15.10 -0.80 -24.63
C HIS A 49 -14.25 -1.11 -23.40
N PRO A 50 -13.43 -2.17 -23.43
CA PRO A 50 -12.61 -2.58 -22.28
C PRO A 50 -11.59 -1.51 -21.87
N GLU A 51 -11.17 -0.62 -22.78
CA GLU A 51 -10.25 0.48 -22.48
C GLU A 51 -10.80 1.42 -21.38
N MET A 52 -12.12 1.51 -21.24
CA MET A 52 -12.74 2.34 -20.20
C MET A 52 -12.48 1.81 -18.78
N ARG A 53 -12.07 0.55 -18.63
CA ARG A 53 -11.70 -0.04 -17.33
C ARG A 53 -10.36 0.47 -16.79
N SER A 54 -9.55 1.12 -17.62
CA SER A 54 -8.33 1.81 -17.17
C SER A 54 -8.64 3.04 -16.32
N ILE A 55 -9.87 3.56 -16.35
CA ILE A 55 -10.31 4.64 -15.45
C ILE A 55 -10.78 3.98 -14.15
N ILE A 56 -9.89 3.94 -13.16
CA ILE A 56 -10.08 3.18 -11.91
C ILE A 56 -11.02 3.86 -10.92
N GLU A 57 -11.06 5.19 -10.96
CA GLU A 57 -11.96 5.99 -10.16
C GLU A 57 -12.66 6.99 -11.08
N PRO A 58 -13.99 7.11 -10.97
CA PRO A 58 -14.72 8.17 -11.63
C PRO A 58 -14.21 9.54 -11.17
N PRO A 59 -14.49 10.60 -11.95
CA PRO A 59 -13.87 11.88 -11.74
C PRO A 59 -14.12 12.42 -10.33
N MET A 60 -13.05 12.57 -9.57
CA MET A 60 -13.11 13.07 -8.20
C MET A 60 -13.16 14.59 -8.24
N HIS A 61 -14.19 15.17 -7.61
CA HIS A 61 -14.32 16.61 -7.46
C HIS A 61 -13.35 17.11 -6.39
N LEU A 62 -12.52 18.10 -6.75
CA LEU A 62 -11.83 18.92 -5.77
C LEU A 62 -12.82 19.98 -5.25
N ASP A 63 -13.75 19.56 -4.38
CA ASP A 63 -14.76 20.45 -3.78
C ASP A 63 -14.14 21.28 -2.65
N SER A 64 -13.84 22.55 -2.90
CA SER A 64 -13.26 23.48 -1.92
C SER A 64 -11.95 22.96 -1.29
N VAL A 65 -11.27 23.82 -0.53
CA VAL A 65 -10.08 23.41 0.23
C VAL A 65 -10.41 22.28 1.22
N LEU A 66 -11.62 22.25 1.77
CA LEU A 66 -11.97 21.33 2.86
C LEU A 66 -12.19 19.88 2.40
N SER A 67 -12.95 19.64 1.32
CA SER A 67 -13.20 18.27 0.82
C SER A 67 -11.95 17.67 0.18
N SER A 68 -11.20 18.50 -0.56
CA SER A 68 -9.91 18.09 -1.15
C SER A 68 -8.91 17.65 -0.07
N ASN A 69 -8.89 18.33 1.08
CA ASN A 69 -8.05 17.96 2.21
C ASN A 69 -8.50 16.63 2.86
N ILE A 70 -9.81 16.39 2.98
CA ILE A 70 -10.34 15.12 3.54
C ILE A 70 -9.98 13.96 2.62
N GLN A 71 -10.21 14.10 1.31
CA GLN A 71 -9.87 13.07 0.33
C GLN A 71 -8.37 12.81 0.29
N PHE A 72 -7.55 13.85 0.28
CA PHE A 72 -6.10 13.69 0.33
C PHE A 72 -5.64 12.98 1.61
N ALA A 73 -6.24 13.33 2.77
CA ALA A 73 -5.96 12.65 4.03
C ALA A 73 -6.33 11.16 3.97
N ASP A 74 -7.46 10.79 3.37
CA ASP A 74 -7.84 9.38 3.18
C ASP A 74 -6.85 8.63 2.28
N TRP A 75 -6.38 9.27 1.20
CA TRP A 75 -5.34 8.70 0.33
C TRP A 75 -4.02 8.50 1.07
N VAL A 76 -3.57 9.50 1.84
CA VAL A 76 -2.37 9.41 2.67
C VAL A 76 -2.52 8.31 3.72
N ALA A 77 -3.66 8.24 4.41
CA ALA A 77 -3.94 7.20 5.39
C ALA A 77 -3.91 5.80 4.75
N ALA A 78 -4.52 5.64 3.59
CA ALA A 78 -4.55 4.39 2.85
C ALA A 78 -3.16 4.00 2.33
N TYR A 79 -2.35 4.96 1.89
CA TYR A 79 -0.96 4.73 1.46
C TYR A 79 -0.09 4.29 2.64
N VAL A 80 -0.12 5.05 3.75
CA VAL A 80 0.63 4.74 4.98
C VAL A 80 0.23 3.39 5.56
N THR A 81 -1.07 3.06 5.59
CA THR A 81 -1.56 1.76 6.07
C THR A 81 -0.98 0.60 5.27
N ARG A 82 -0.88 0.74 3.95
CA ARG A 82 -0.30 -0.29 3.09
C ARG A 82 1.22 -0.38 3.25
N ALA A 83 1.91 0.74 3.48
CA ALA A 83 3.34 0.74 3.83
C ALA A 83 3.60 0.00 5.15
N ILE A 84 2.78 0.27 6.18
CA ILE A 84 2.83 -0.45 7.46
C ILE A 84 2.57 -1.95 7.24
N ASN A 85 1.54 -2.31 6.46
CA ASN A 85 1.24 -3.70 6.12
C ASN A 85 2.45 -4.39 5.46
N TYR A 86 3.10 -3.71 4.51
CA TYR A 86 4.32 -4.21 3.88
C TYR A 86 5.43 -4.48 4.89
N GLN A 87 5.66 -3.61 5.87
CA GLN A 87 6.68 -3.86 6.90
C GLN A 87 6.30 -5.01 7.84
N LEU A 88 5.03 -5.11 8.24
CA LEU A 88 4.58 -5.99 9.33
C LEU A 88 4.14 -7.40 8.90
N ILE A 89 3.80 -7.65 7.62
CA ILE A 89 3.24 -8.94 7.17
C ILE A 89 4.12 -9.62 6.13
N GLU A 90 4.66 -10.81 6.42
CA GLU A 90 5.62 -11.54 5.57
C GLU A 90 5.19 -11.60 4.09
N ASP A 91 3.96 -12.06 3.84
CA ASP A 91 3.36 -12.22 2.50
C ASP A 91 2.56 -11.00 2.04
N SER A 92 2.99 -9.79 2.39
CA SER A 92 2.29 -8.58 1.96
C SER A 92 2.24 -8.44 0.44
N LYS A 93 1.03 -8.19 -0.09
CA LYS A 93 0.79 -7.88 -1.51
C LYS A 93 1.24 -6.46 -1.91
N TYR A 94 1.64 -5.63 -0.95
CA TYR A 94 1.97 -4.23 -1.17
C TYR A 94 3.47 -3.96 -1.36
N LYS A 95 4.23 -4.95 -1.86
CA LYS A 95 5.68 -4.82 -2.12
C LYS A 95 6.01 -3.66 -3.06
N TRP A 96 5.09 -3.34 -3.96
CA TRP A 96 5.21 -2.25 -4.92
C TRP A 96 5.41 -0.88 -4.24
N ILE A 97 4.94 -0.70 -3.00
CA ILE A 97 5.06 0.58 -2.28
C ILE A 97 6.52 0.96 -2.06
N ALA A 98 7.39 0.02 -1.71
CA ALA A 98 8.80 0.32 -1.52
C ALA A 98 9.61 0.34 -2.83
N GLN A 99 8.97 0.01 -3.96
CA GLN A 99 9.60 -0.11 -5.28
C GLN A 99 9.26 1.06 -6.21
N GLN A 100 8.33 1.94 -5.81
CA GLN A 100 7.97 3.07 -6.65
C GLN A 100 9.10 4.13 -6.64
N LYS A 101 9.47 4.57 -7.83
CA LYS A 101 10.47 5.65 -8.02
C LYS A 101 10.06 6.94 -7.31
N ASN A 102 8.76 7.17 -7.13
CA ASN A 102 8.22 8.39 -6.53
C ASN A 102 8.27 8.40 -5.00
N CYS A 103 8.69 7.31 -4.34
CA CYS A 103 8.80 7.27 -2.88
C CYS A 103 9.80 8.30 -2.35
N GLU A 104 10.80 8.68 -3.14
CA GLU A 104 11.77 9.71 -2.77
C GLU A 104 11.11 11.06 -2.49
N ALA A 105 10.07 11.42 -3.25
CA ALA A 105 9.34 12.68 -3.05
C ALA A 105 8.59 12.72 -1.70
N VAL A 106 8.20 11.56 -1.16
CA VAL A 106 7.41 11.45 0.08
C VAL A 106 8.30 11.28 1.32
N ARG A 107 9.57 10.88 1.15
CA ARG A 107 10.48 10.61 2.27
C ARG A 107 10.72 11.82 3.19
N GLY A 108 10.57 13.05 2.69
CA GLY A 108 10.70 14.28 3.46
C GLY A 108 9.41 14.81 4.10
N SER A 109 8.26 14.18 3.88
CA SER A 109 6.97 14.70 4.31
C SER A 109 6.57 14.28 5.74
N PHE A 110 7.24 13.28 6.30
CA PHE A 110 6.98 12.82 7.66
C PHE A 110 7.70 13.72 8.66
N THR A 111 7.06 13.98 9.81
CA THR A 111 7.68 14.73 10.90
C THR A 111 8.45 13.82 11.85
N TYR A 112 9.27 14.40 12.73
CA TYR A 112 10.01 13.66 13.76
C TYR A 112 9.14 12.85 14.72
N GLU A 113 7.91 13.30 14.94
CA GLU A 113 6.92 12.61 15.77
C GLU A 113 6.21 11.45 15.04
N SER A 114 6.39 11.32 13.72
CA SER A 114 5.81 10.23 12.95
C SER A 114 6.59 8.94 13.20
N LYS A 115 6.09 8.10 14.11
CA LYS A 115 6.72 6.82 14.49
C LYS A 115 5.70 5.70 14.62
N LEU A 116 6.11 4.49 14.21
CA LEU A 116 5.39 3.25 14.44
C LEU A 116 6.11 2.47 15.54
N HIS A 117 5.46 2.39 16.70
CA HIS A 117 5.97 1.67 17.85
C HIS A 117 5.74 0.15 17.73
N LEU A 118 6.82 -0.62 17.85
CA LEU A 118 6.78 -2.09 17.83
C LEU A 118 6.86 -2.64 19.24
N HIS A 119 5.70 -2.86 19.86
CA HIS A 119 5.66 -3.43 21.21
C HIS A 119 6.15 -4.88 21.23
N ASN A 120 7.02 -5.19 22.21
CA ASN A 120 7.51 -6.54 22.48
C ASN A 120 8.25 -7.20 21.30
N ARG A 121 9.01 -6.40 20.54
CA ARG A 121 9.89 -6.85 19.46
C ARG A 121 11.33 -6.44 19.75
N SER A 122 12.28 -7.24 19.28
CA SER A 122 13.72 -6.96 19.36
C SER A 122 14.22 -6.01 18.27
N VAL A 123 13.30 -5.38 17.53
CA VAL A 123 13.57 -4.51 16.39
C VAL A 123 13.18 -3.09 16.79
N GLU A 124 14.00 -2.10 16.39
CA GLU A 124 13.71 -0.69 16.63
C GLU A 124 12.39 -0.25 15.99
N ASP A 125 11.80 0.80 16.55
CA ASP A 125 10.64 1.46 15.98
C ASP A 125 10.94 2.04 14.59
N PHE A 126 9.90 2.11 13.75
CA PHE A 126 10.03 2.80 12.47
C PHE A 126 9.79 4.28 12.68
N HIS A 127 10.75 5.11 12.25
CA HIS A 127 10.67 6.57 12.31
C HIS A 127 10.56 7.16 10.91
N HIS A 128 9.80 8.26 10.79
CA HIS A 128 9.61 8.99 9.52
C HIS A 128 9.21 8.04 8.38
N SER A 129 9.98 8.06 7.30
CA SER A 129 9.77 7.35 6.06
C SER A 129 10.38 5.95 6.07
N ARG A 130 10.96 5.47 7.17
CA ARG A 130 11.49 4.09 7.25
C ARG A 130 10.42 3.04 6.92
N ILE A 131 9.14 3.35 7.11
CA ILE A 131 8.04 2.46 6.70
C ILE A 131 8.00 2.22 5.18
N LEU A 132 8.60 3.12 4.39
CA LEU A 132 8.68 3.04 2.93
C LEU A 132 9.95 2.32 2.43
N ASP A 133 10.84 1.89 3.32
CA ASP A 133 12.08 1.25 2.90
C ASP A 133 11.84 -0.17 2.40
N SER A 134 12.58 -0.54 1.35
CA SER A 134 12.53 -1.88 0.77
C SER A 134 13.15 -2.94 1.69
N ASN A 135 14.07 -2.53 2.55
CA ASN A 135 14.58 -3.38 3.61
C ASN A 135 13.54 -3.48 4.72
N ARG A 136 13.20 -4.71 5.12
CA ARG A 136 12.18 -5.01 6.12
C ARG A 136 12.87 -5.52 7.39
N PRO A 137 13.06 -4.71 8.42
CA PRO A 137 13.77 -5.11 9.64
C PRO A 137 13.16 -6.32 10.36
N ILE A 138 11.84 -6.51 10.26
CA ILE A 138 11.12 -7.66 10.83
C ILE A 138 11.34 -8.94 10.00
N TYR A 139 11.56 -8.79 8.69
CA TYR A 139 11.73 -9.87 7.73
C TYR A 139 13.00 -9.63 6.91
N PRO A 140 14.19 -9.69 7.54
CA PRO A 140 15.43 -9.45 6.83
C PRO A 140 15.54 -10.43 5.67
N PRO A 141 16.03 -9.97 4.49
CA PRO A 141 16.25 -10.84 3.35
C PRO A 141 17.10 -12.01 3.82
N THR A 142 16.51 -13.21 3.75
CA THR A 142 17.13 -14.43 4.26
C THR A 142 18.20 -14.86 3.26
N ASP A 143 19.30 -14.13 3.22
CA ASP A 143 20.55 -14.67 2.74
C ASP A 143 21.26 -15.28 3.96
N GLN A 144 21.11 -16.60 4.09
CA GLN A 144 22.04 -17.51 4.76
C GLN A 144 21.94 -17.78 6.28
N LEU A 145 21.14 -17.08 7.11
CA LEU A 145 21.27 -17.25 8.58
C LEU A 145 20.04 -17.69 9.40
N SER A 146 18.87 -18.01 8.83
CA SER A 146 17.77 -18.55 9.63
C SER A 146 17.86 -20.08 9.78
N ILE A 147 18.69 -20.53 10.73
CA ILE A 147 18.70 -21.93 11.23
C ILE A 147 17.27 -22.40 11.58
N GLN A 148 16.43 -21.47 12.05
CA GLN A 148 15.03 -21.70 12.40
C GLN A 148 14.12 -22.08 11.21
N LYS A 149 14.37 -21.58 9.98
CA LYS A 149 13.58 -22.01 8.80
C LYS A 149 14.01 -23.39 8.29
N ARG A 150 15.26 -23.80 8.52
CA ARG A 150 15.78 -25.12 8.11
C ARG A 150 15.38 -26.26 9.04
N ILE A 151 15.15 -25.96 10.31
CA ILE A 151 14.83 -26.99 11.31
C ILE A 151 13.32 -26.99 11.56
N GLY A 152 12.61 -27.88 10.88
CA GLY A 152 11.16 -28.06 11.07
C GLY A 152 10.79 -28.27 12.55
N ALA A 153 9.58 -27.82 12.93
CA ALA A 153 9.10 -27.78 14.32
C ALA A 153 9.28 -29.11 15.11
N GLN A 154 9.28 -30.25 14.43
CA GLN A 154 9.55 -31.56 15.04
C GLN A 154 11.01 -31.72 15.52
N HIS A 155 11.99 -31.20 14.78
CA HIS A 155 13.40 -31.28 15.20
C HIS A 155 13.67 -30.36 16.39
N MET A 156 13.08 -29.17 16.42
CA MET A 156 13.17 -28.27 17.59
C MET A 156 12.61 -28.91 18.86
N ARG A 157 11.49 -29.65 18.75
CA ARG A 157 10.94 -30.43 19.87
C ARG A 157 11.88 -31.54 20.34
N LYS A 158 12.57 -32.24 19.42
CA LYS A 158 13.57 -33.26 19.76
C LYS A 158 14.79 -32.67 20.46
N ILE A 159 15.29 -31.52 19.99
CA ILE A 159 16.42 -30.82 20.61
C ILE A 159 16.06 -30.36 22.02
N LYS A 160 14.87 -29.77 22.21
CA LYS A 160 14.36 -29.38 23.53
C LYS A 160 14.24 -30.59 24.48
N ALA A 161 13.63 -31.68 24.02
CA ALA A 161 13.48 -32.90 24.81
C ALA A 161 14.83 -33.55 25.16
N ALA A 162 15.83 -33.46 24.29
CA ALA A 162 17.18 -33.96 24.56
C ALA A 162 17.94 -33.10 25.58
N ALA A 163 17.75 -31.77 25.55
CA ALA A 163 18.33 -30.85 26.51
C ALA A 163 17.72 -31.03 27.92
N GLU A 164 16.40 -31.22 28.00
CA GLU A 164 15.69 -31.46 29.27
C GLU A 164 16.11 -32.78 29.93
N ARG A 165 16.34 -33.85 29.14
CA ARG A 165 16.89 -35.12 29.66
C ARG A 165 18.30 -35.00 30.23
N ARG A 166 19.12 -34.09 29.69
CA ARG A 166 20.49 -33.86 30.16
C ARG A 166 20.53 -33.07 31.47
N HIS A 167 19.59 -32.14 31.67
CA HIS A 167 19.50 -31.36 32.91
C HIS A 167 18.82 -32.11 34.07
N GLY A 168 17.98 -33.11 33.80
CA GLY A 168 17.34 -33.92 34.86
C GLY A 168 18.21 -35.03 35.47
N GLY A 169 19.42 -35.30 34.94
CA GLY A 169 20.29 -36.40 35.38
C GLY A 169 21.38 -36.02 36.39
N GLY A 170 21.46 -34.77 36.82
CA GLY A 170 22.58 -34.23 37.60
C GLY A 170 22.33 -34.06 39.09
N ASN A 171 21.49 -34.89 39.71
CA ASN A 171 21.33 -34.88 41.17
C ASN A 171 21.17 -36.30 41.73
N ARG A 172 22.30 -37.00 41.87
CA ARG A 172 22.54 -38.09 42.82
C ARG A 172 24.00 -38.07 43.25
#